data_AF-A0A8H2XG93-F1
#
_entry.id   AF-A0A8H2XG93-F1
#
_cell.length_a   1.000
_cell.length_b   1.000
_cell.length_c   1.000
_cell.angle_alpha   90.00
_cell.angle_beta   90.00
_cell.angle_gamma   90.00
#
_symmetry.space_group_name_H-M   'P 1'
#
loop_
_entity.id
_entity.type
_entity.pdbx_description
1 polymer ?
#
loop_
_entity_poly.entity_id
_entity_poly.type
_entity_poly.pdbx_seq_one_letter_code
_entity_poly.pdbx_strand_id
1 'polypeptide(L)'
;MSAPPKHSLGAALICHVDAVKAGFPSIKNLVTFGDSFTDEFGIGNGGNSWPTYVAQYSNHSISIYNFARGGGTCSNKLTPRVWPDVLGSQIPAYNANVTHEYDGVTYIKSPESGDYVPLITQETMMSIWIGTNDVGYDSLLMNPQEDVSVVNTTACVLDWMKVLYDQGMRNFLLQNMIPLYRAPFYSPDGYNNKYWNVPHNQTEWSILMAEMVQASNELYALRTKYIAPSQFPGARIGLFDSFGLFNDIYNNPWKYLVGPDYNVKDAINACRYPEGSSELICVNQPPEVHDSFLWWDEIHPSEQTNRVIAHHLLAALRGTSPFVSWYGSVYAS
;
A
#
# COMPACT_ATOMS: atom_id res chain seq x y z
N MET A 1 -49.21 -39.91 11.38
CA MET A 1 -47.95 -39.49 12.02
C MET A 1 -46.85 -39.62 11.00
N SER A 2 -46.53 -38.54 10.29
CA SER A 2 -45.49 -38.46 9.26
C SER A 2 -44.15 -38.12 9.91
N ALA A 3 -43.11 -38.89 9.60
CA ALA A 3 -41.75 -38.64 10.06
C ALA A 3 -41.15 -37.41 9.33
N PRO A 4 -40.27 -36.61 9.99
CA PRO A 4 -39.67 -35.44 9.37
C PRO A 4 -38.49 -35.83 8.45
N PRO A 5 -38.16 -35.01 7.44
CA PRO A 5 -37.04 -35.29 6.55
C PRO A 5 -35.71 -35.01 7.25
N LYS A 6 -34.75 -35.92 7.05
CA LYS A 6 -33.36 -35.76 7.47
C LYS A 6 -32.67 -34.77 6.52
N HIS A 7 -32.33 -33.59 7.02
CA HIS A 7 -31.40 -32.69 6.33
C HIS A 7 -29.97 -33.23 6.52
N SER A 8 -29.32 -33.64 5.43
CA SER A 8 -27.88 -33.86 5.43
C SER A 8 -27.18 -32.50 5.40
N LEU A 9 -26.48 -32.14 6.48
CA LEU A 9 -25.46 -31.10 6.42
C LEU A 9 -24.35 -31.64 5.50
N GLY A 10 -24.27 -31.10 4.29
CA GLY A 10 -23.08 -31.25 3.46
C GLY A 10 -21.94 -30.51 4.14
N ALA A 11 -20.98 -31.26 4.68
CA ALA A 11 -19.73 -30.70 5.18
C ALA A 11 -19.00 -30.07 3.98
N ALA A 12 -18.95 -28.74 3.93
CA ALA A 12 -18.06 -28.03 3.02
C ALA A 12 -16.63 -28.34 3.47
N LEU A 13 -15.97 -29.21 2.71
CA LEU A 13 -14.56 -29.54 2.87
C LEU A 13 -13.76 -28.27 2.53
N ILE A 14 -13.31 -27.53 3.55
CA ILE A 14 -12.35 -26.46 3.37
C ILE A 14 -11.01 -27.13 3.07
N CYS A 15 -10.75 -27.37 1.78
CA CYS A 15 -9.42 -27.80 1.35
C CYS A 15 -8.43 -26.71 1.74
N HIS A 16 -7.52 -27.03 2.67
CA HIS A 16 -6.27 -26.29 2.82
C HIS A 16 -5.49 -26.50 1.53
N VAL A 17 -5.53 -25.52 0.64
CA VAL A 17 -4.72 -25.52 -0.56
C VAL A 17 -3.29 -25.20 -0.10
N ASP A 18 -2.44 -26.22 -0.10
CA ASP A 18 -0.99 -26.04 0.01
C ASP A 18 -0.54 -24.95 -0.97
N ALA A 19 0.39 -24.10 -0.53
CA ALA A 19 0.91 -22.97 -1.30
C ALA A 19 1.51 -23.43 -2.65
N VAL A 20 0.67 -23.54 -3.67
CA VAL A 20 1.06 -23.74 -5.07
C VAL A 20 1.95 -22.55 -5.44
N LYS A 21 3.17 -22.80 -5.97
CA LYS A 21 4.15 -21.81 -6.47
C LYS A 21 3.45 -20.48 -6.84
N ALA A 22 3.50 -19.52 -5.91
CA ALA A 22 2.41 -18.56 -5.75
C ALA A 22 2.52 -17.30 -6.62
N GLY A 23 3.38 -17.31 -7.63
CA GLY A 23 3.72 -16.15 -8.45
C GLY A 23 2.92 -16.03 -9.74
N PHE A 24 3.00 -14.84 -10.32
CA PHE A 24 2.64 -14.44 -11.67
C PHE A 24 3.93 -14.20 -12.48
N PRO A 25 4.56 -15.23 -13.05
CA PRO A 25 5.83 -15.08 -13.76
C PRO A 25 5.72 -14.22 -15.04
N SER A 26 4.51 -13.91 -15.49
CA SER A 26 4.20 -13.25 -16.76
C SER A 26 3.62 -11.84 -16.62
N ILE A 27 3.70 -11.21 -15.44
CA ILE A 27 3.24 -9.81 -15.30
C ILE A 27 4.06 -8.91 -16.23
N LYS A 28 3.34 -8.13 -17.03
CA LYS A 28 3.87 -7.06 -17.90
C LYS A 28 3.31 -5.69 -17.53
N ASN A 29 2.15 -5.63 -16.89
CA ASN A 29 1.51 -4.38 -16.50
C ASN A 29 1.32 -4.35 -14.98
N LEU A 30 1.82 -3.30 -14.34
CA LEU A 30 1.55 -2.98 -12.94
C LEU A 30 0.80 -1.65 -12.87
N VAL A 31 -0.48 -1.71 -12.50
CA VAL A 31 -1.32 -0.53 -12.31
C VAL A 31 -1.39 -0.21 -10.84
N THR A 32 -0.91 0.96 -10.42
CA THR A 32 -0.74 1.29 -9.01
C THR A 32 -1.69 2.39 -8.56
N PHE A 33 -2.27 2.22 -7.38
CA PHE A 33 -3.07 3.23 -6.68
C PHE A 33 -2.61 3.29 -5.22
N GLY A 34 -2.83 4.43 -4.59
CA GLY A 34 -2.38 4.62 -3.22
C GLY A 34 -2.08 6.06 -2.89
N ASP A 35 -1.18 6.24 -1.94
CA ASP A 35 -0.78 7.55 -1.43
C ASP A 35 0.67 7.92 -1.81
N SER A 36 1.29 8.80 -1.01
CA SER A 36 2.65 9.28 -1.23
C SER A 36 3.71 8.19 -1.17
N PHE A 37 3.43 7.01 -0.61
CA PHE A 37 4.37 5.88 -0.67
C PHE A 37 4.48 5.28 -2.07
N THR A 38 3.50 5.55 -2.96
CA THR A 38 3.43 5.00 -4.32
C THR A 38 3.47 6.08 -5.40
N ASP A 39 3.15 7.33 -5.08
CA ASP A 39 3.12 8.45 -6.03
C ASP A 39 4.49 8.69 -6.74
N GLU A 40 4.44 9.06 -8.01
CA GLU A 40 5.59 9.43 -8.88
C GLU A 40 5.50 10.88 -9.39
N PHE A 41 4.37 11.57 -9.19
CA PHE A 41 4.14 12.95 -9.61
C PHE A 41 4.52 13.96 -8.52
N GLY A 42 4.27 13.60 -7.26
CA GLY A 42 4.57 14.39 -6.07
C GLY A 42 5.49 13.63 -5.11
N ILE A 43 6.71 13.31 -5.58
CA ILE A 43 7.66 12.49 -4.84
C ILE A 43 8.00 13.13 -3.47
N GLY A 44 7.46 12.53 -2.40
CA GLY A 44 7.76 12.92 -1.01
C GLY A 44 9.06 12.32 -0.46
N ASN A 45 9.69 11.39 -1.20
CA ASN A 45 10.72 10.47 -0.70
C ASN A 45 12.17 10.88 -1.06
N GLY A 46 12.37 12.04 -1.71
CA GLY A 46 13.70 12.55 -2.08
C GLY A 46 14.43 11.84 -3.23
N GLY A 47 13.78 10.85 -3.85
CA GLY A 47 14.31 10.05 -4.96
C GLY A 47 13.18 9.24 -5.60
N ASN A 48 13.46 8.19 -6.36
CA ASN A 48 12.38 7.44 -7.01
C ASN A 48 11.54 6.62 -6.01
N SER A 49 10.24 6.50 -6.23
CA SER A 49 9.37 5.60 -5.46
C SER A 49 9.51 4.16 -5.95
N TRP A 50 9.01 3.21 -5.15
CA TRP A 50 9.15 1.78 -5.44
C TRP A 50 8.63 1.32 -6.83
N PRO A 51 7.56 1.89 -7.45
CA PRO A 51 7.10 1.43 -8.76
C PRO A 51 8.14 1.65 -9.85
N THR A 52 8.84 2.79 -9.83
CA THR A 52 9.95 3.09 -10.74
C THR A 52 11.04 2.01 -10.63
N TYR A 53 11.39 1.59 -9.41
CA TYR A 53 12.36 0.53 -9.19
C TYR A 53 11.87 -0.86 -9.62
N VAL A 54 10.57 -1.14 -9.55
CA VAL A 54 10.00 -2.38 -10.12
C VAL A 54 10.21 -2.43 -11.64
N ALA A 55 9.99 -1.31 -12.34
CA ALA A 55 10.30 -1.22 -13.77
C ALA A 55 11.78 -1.46 -14.03
N GLN A 56 12.67 -0.76 -13.33
CA GLN A 56 14.12 -0.88 -13.53
C GLN A 56 14.65 -2.29 -13.22
N TYR A 57 14.26 -2.88 -12.09
CA TYR A 57 14.73 -4.21 -11.66
C TYR A 57 14.11 -5.36 -12.46
N SER A 58 13.00 -5.11 -13.16
CA SER A 58 12.46 -6.03 -14.18
C SER A 58 13.11 -5.84 -15.55
N ASN A 59 14.15 -5.00 -15.68
CA ASN A 59 14.74 -4.60 -16.96
C ASN A 59 13.68 -4.06 -17.93
N HIS A 60 12.75 -3.26 -17.41
CA HIS A 60 11.63 -2.66 -18.12
C HIS A 60 10.70 -3.66 -18.82
N SER A 61 10.65 -4.91 -18.35
CA SER A 61 9.65 -5.89 -18.80
C SER A 61 8.28 -5.69 -18.14
N ILE A 62 8.21 -4.90 -17.06
CA ILE A 62 6.97 -4.49 -16.40
C ILE A 62 6.78 -2.98 -16.61
N SER A 63 5.71 -2.62 -17.32
CA SER A 63 5.22 -1.26 -17.49
C SER A 63 4.43 -0.81 -16.27
N ILE A 64 4.64 0.44 -15.85
CA ILE A 64 3.98 1.05 -14.68
C ILE A 64 2.90 2.02 -15.14
N TYR A 65 1.70 1.89 -14.57
CA TYR A 65 0.58 2.80 -14.79
C TYR A 65 0.15 3.38 -13.44
N ASN A 66 0.68 4.55 -13.11
CA ASN A 66 0.56 5.09 -11.76
C ASN A 66 -0.57 6.11 -11.60
N PHE A 67 -1.54 5.77 -10.75
CA PHE A 67 -2.65 6.63 -10.36
C PHE A 67 -2.56 7.09 -8.90
N ALA A 68 -1.57 6.63 -8.13
CA ALA A 68 -1.38 7.05 -6.74
C ALA A 68 -1.14 8.55 -6.63
N ARG A 69 -1.63 9.17 -5.54
CA ARG A 69 -1.48 10.60 -5.28
C ARG A 69 -1.16 10.87 -3.82
N GLY A 70 -0.17 11.71 -3.57
CA GLY A 70 0.25 12.13 -2.24
C GLY A 70 -0.93 12.65 -1.41
N GLY A 71 -0.99 12.22 -0.16
CA GLY A 71 -2.08 12.57 0.76
C GLY A 71 -3.39 11.82 0.53
N GLY A 72 -3.48 10.96 -0.48
CA GLY A 72 -4.68 10.18 -0.78
C GLY A 72 -5.11 9.32 0.40
N THR A 73 -6.42 9.32 0.66
CA THR A 73 -7.10 8.38 1.55
C THR A 73 -7.86 7.35 0.72
N CYS A 74 -8.43 6.31 1.35
CA CYS A 74 -9.30 5.40 0.63
C CYS A 74 -10.51 6.14 0.02
N SER A 75 -11.14 7.02 0.80
CA SER A 75 -12.11 7.98 0.29
C SER A 75 -12.21 9.23 1.16
N ASN A 76 -12.26 10.39 0.50
CA ASN A 76 -12.55 11.68 1.13
C ASN A 76 -13.97 11.75 1.72
N LYS A 77 -14.86 10.80 1.41
CA LYS A 77 -16.16 10.67 2.10
C LYS A 77 -16.03 10.08 3.50
N LEU A 78 -15.00 9.27 3.74
CA LEU A 78 -14.73 8.66 5.04
C LEU A 78 -13.77 9.53 5.85
N THR A 79 -12.71 9.99 5.20
CA THR A 79 -11.59 10.73 5.79
C THR A 79 -11.38 11.99 4.94
N PRO A 80 -12.16 13.07 5.19
CA PRO A 80 -12.16 14.26 4.36
C PRO A 80 -10.78 14.94 4.33
N ARG A 81 -10.20 15.05 3.13
CA ARG A 81 -8.97 15.81 2.90
C ARG A 81 -9.09 16.61 1.60
N VAL A 82 -8.24 17.62 1.46
CA VAL A 82 -8.12 18.40 0.21
C VAL A 82 -7.31 17.66 -0.88
N TRP A 83 -6.72 16.53 -0.53
CA TRP A 83 -5.86 15.73 -1.40
C TRP A 83 -6.67 14.71 -2.22
N PRO A 84 -6.19 14.28 -3.39
CA PRO A 84 -6.91 13.33 -4.24
C PRO A 84 -7.00 11.93 -3.61
N ASP A 85 -8.20 11.49 -3.23
CA ASP A 85 -8.49 10.15 -2.70
C ASP A 85 -8.59 9.08 -3.80
N VAL A 86 -8.59 7.81 -3.41
CA VAL A 86 -8.67 6.70 -4.37
C VAL A 86 -10.02 6.67 -5.09
N LEU A 87 -11.13 6.60 -4.34
CA LEU A 87 -12.46 6.45 -4.93
C LEU A 87 -12.94 7.70 -5.69
N GLY A 88 -12.72 8.89 -5.13
CA GLY A 88 -13.19 10.15 -5.70
C GLY A 88 -12.29 10.73 -6.79
N SER A 89 -11.02 10.32 -6.89
CA SER A 89 -10.09 10.88 -7.87
C SER A 89 -9.31 9.84 -8.69
N GLN A 90 -8.62 8.90 -8.05
CA GLN A 90 -7.72 7.99 -8.77
C GLN A 90 -8.48 6.99 -9.66
N ILE A 91 -9.61 6.47 -9.20
CA ILE A 91 -10.49 5.61 -10.01
C ILE A 91 -11.09 6.36 -11.20
N PRO A 92 -11.64 7.58 -11.05
CA PRO A 92 -12.00 8.42 -12.20
C PRO A 92 -10.85 8.67 -13.17
N ALA A 93 -9.63 8.93 -12.69
CA ALA A 93 -8.46 9.13 -13.53
C ALA A 93 -8.08 7.86 -14.31
N TYR A 94 -8.15 6.69 -13.68
CA TYR A 94 -8.00 5.40 -14.34
C TYR A 94 -9.07 5.20 -15.41
N ASN A 95 -10.34 5.43 -15.08
CA ASN A 95 -11.46 5.30 -16.03
C ASN A 95 -11.33 6.24 -17.24
N ALA A 96 -10.75 7.43 -17.06
CA ALA A 96 -10.48 8.37 -18.15
C ALA A 96 -9.33 7.94 -19.06
N ASN A 97 -8.47 7.04 -18.59
CA ASN A 97 -7.30 6.53 -19.32
C ASN A 97 -7.50 5.12 -19.85
N VAL A 98 -8.67 4.51 -19.66
CA VAL A 98 -9.00 3.21 -20.23
C VAL A 98 -10.15 3.28 -21.24
N THR A 99 -10.13 2.35 -22.18
CA THR A 99 -11.20 2.13 -23.14
C THR A 99 -11.50 0.63 -23.24
N HIS A 100 -12.69 0.29 -23.71
CA HIS A 100 -13.09 -1.08 -23.99
C HIS A 100 -13.24 -1.21 -25.51
N GLU A 101 -12.46 -2.09 -26.13
CA GLU A 101 -12.68 -2.43 -27.55
C GLU A 101 -13.72 -3.55 -27.68
N TYR A 102 -14.07 -3.87 -28.93
CA TYR A 102 -15.15 -4.82 -29.27
C TYR A 102 -14.94 -6.25 -28.75
N ASP A 103 -13.76 -6.59 -28.25
CA ASP A 103 -13.37 -7.90 -27.71
C ASP A 103 -13.64 -8.06 -26.21
N GLY A 104 -14.12 -7.00 -25.53
CA GLY A 104 -14.35 -7.01 -24.09
C GLY A 104 -13.07 -6.91 -23.25
N VAL A 105 -11.93 -6.61 -23.89
CA VAL A 105 -10.65 -6.35 -23.21
C VAL A 105 -10.57 -4.87 -22.84
N THR A 106 -10.09 -4.59 -21.63
CA THR A 106 -9.76 -3.23 -21.21
C THR A 106 -8.39 -2.86 -21.77
N TYR A 107 -8.30 -1.71 -22.43
CA TYR A 107 -7.05 -1.14 -22.89
C TYR A 107 -6.73 0.13 -22.09
N ILE A 108 -5.48 0.29 -21.68
CA ILE A 108 -5.01 1.48 -20.95
C ILE A 108 -4.09 2.32 -21.84
N LYS A 109 -4.17 3.63 -21.70
CA LYS A 109 -3.26 4.55 -22.38
C LYS A 109 -1.86 4.46 -21.77
N SER A 110 -0.88 4.07 -22.58
CA SER A 110 0.53 4.08 -22.23
C SER A 110 1.01 5.51 -21.95
N PRO A 111 1.59 5.79 -20.77
CA PRO A 111 2.17 7.11 -20.51
C PRO A 111 3.43 7.36 -21.35
N GLU A 112 4.11 6.31 -21.81
CA GLU A 112 5.35 6.40 -22.59
C GLU A 112 5.07 6.64 -24.08
N SER A 113 4.22 5.83 -24.70
CA SER A 113 3.95 5.92 -26.15
C SER A 113 2.69 6.70 -26.50
N GLY A 114 1.75 6.85 -25.55
CA GLY A 114 0.43 7.42 -25.79
C GLY A 114 -0.58 6.46 -26.44
N ASP A 115 -0.14 5.27 -26.85
CA ASP A 115 -0.98 4.24 -27.45
C ASP A 115 -1.80 3.49 -26.40
N TYR A 116 -2.89 2.86 -26.83
CA TYR A 116 -3.66 1.96 -26.00
C TYR A 116 -3.05 0.54 -26.01
N VAL A 117 -2.77 0.00 -24.82
CA VAL A 117 -2.22 -1.34 -24.62
C VAL A 117 -3.20 -2.21 -23.83
N PRO A 118 -3.35 -3.50 -24.18
CA PRO A 118 -4.32 -4.37 -23.53
C PRO A 118 -3.89 -4.72 -22.10
N LEU A 119 -4.81 -4.56 -21.15
CA LEU A 119 -4.68 -5.09 -19.80
C LEU A 119 -5.13 -6.56 -19.77
N ILE A 120 -4.31 -7.42 -20.38
CA ILE A 120 -4.55 -8.87 -20.35
C ILE A 120 -4.49 -9.35 -18.90
N THR A 121 -5.54 -10.04 -18.46
CA THR A 121 -5.71 -10.48 -17.07
C THR A 121 -4.50 -11.23 -16.54
N GLN A 122 -3.93 -12.17 -17.29
CA GLN A 122 -2.78 -12.99 -16.87
C GLN A 122 -1.45 -12.22 -16.81
N GLU A 123 -1.41 -11.02 -17.39
CA GLU A 123 -0.22 -10.18 -17.51
C GLU A 123 -0.35 -8.87 -16.71
N THR A 124 -1.48 -8.66 -16.04
CA THR A 124 -1.78 -7.40 -15.35
C THR A 124 -1.94 -7.64 -13.85
N MET A 125 -1.33 -6.78 -13.05
CA MET A 125 -1.46 -6.73 -11.61
C MET A 125 -1.97 -5.35 -11.18
N MET A 126 -3.05 -5.33 -10.38
CA MET A 126 -3.56 -4.11 -9.75
C MET A 126 -2.97 -4.02 -8.33
N SER A 127 -2.12 -3.02 -8.07
CA SER A 127 -1.47 -2.83 -6.77
C SER A 127 -2.12 -1.69 -5.98
N ILE A 128 -2.32 -1.95 -4.69
CA ILE A 128 -3.09 -1.13 -3.76
C ILE A 128 -2.26 -0.90 -2.51
N TRP A 129 -1.85 0.34 -2.24
CA TRP A 129 -1.23 0.69 -0.96
C TRP A 129 -1.81 1.97 -0.39
N ILE A 130 -2.73 1.81 0.57
CA ILE A 130 -3.52 2.92 1.11
C ILE A 130 -3.90 2.66 2.57
N GLY A 131 -4.12 3.73 3.32
CA GLY A 131 -4.57 3.69 4.73
C GLY A 131 -3.77 4.62 5.63
N THR A 132 -2.53 4.95 5.27
CA THR A 132 -1.65 5.81 6.08
C THR A 132 -2.30 7.15 6.39
N ASN A 133 -2.88 7.79 5.38
CA ASN A 133 -3.55 9.07 5.54
C ASN A 133 -4.92 8.95 6.21
N ASP A 134 -5.58 7.80 6.14
CA ASP A 134 -6.87 7.57 6.81
C ASP A 134 -6.70 7.58 8.34
N VAL A 135 -5.63 6.97 8.86
CA VAL A 135 -5.32 6.95 10.30
C VAL A 135 -4.45 8.10 10.76
N GLY A 136 -3.93 8.90 9.82
CA GLY A 136 -2.87 9.87 10.04
C GLY A 136 -3.33 11.25 10.51
N TYR A 137 -2.44 12.21 10.26
CA TYR A 137 -2.62 13.62 10.62
C TYR A 137 -3.87 14.22 9.93
N ASP A 138 -4.68 14.94 10.72
CA ASP A 138 -5.95 15.55 10.28
C ASP A 138 -6.97 14.52 9.77
N SER A 139 -6.96 13.30 10.32
CA SER A 139 -7.91 12.23 10.01
C SER A 139 -8.26 11.46 11.29
N LEU A 140 -8.36 10.13 11.31
CA LEU A 140 -8.88 9.41 12.49
C LEU A 140 -8.12 9.70 13.79
N LEU A 141 -6.83 10.05 13.71
CA LEU A 141 -6.03 10.40 14.89
C LEU A 141 -6.52 11.67 15.61
N MET A 142 -7.12 12.62 14.89
CA MET A 142 -7.38 13.98 15.40
C MET A 142 -8.78 14.50 15.14
N ASN A 143 -9.31 14.18 13.96
CA ASN A 143 -10.55 14.69 13.44
C ASN A 143 -11.44 13.54 12.95
N PRO A 144 -11.73 12.53 13.81
CA PRO A 144 -12.55 11.40 13.41
C PRO A 144 -13.98 11.89 13.10
N GLN A 145 -14.52 11.39 12.00
CA GLN A 145 -15.96 11.52 11.73
C GLN A 145 -16.72 10.57 12.67
N GLU A 146 -17.93 10.97 13.11
CA GLU A 146 -18.70 10.27 14.16
C GLU A 146 -18.85 8.76 13.92
N ASP A 147 -19.09 8.33 12.68
CA ASP A 147 -19.33 6.93 12.30
C ASP A 147 -18.19 6.30 11.48
N VAL A 148 -16.99 6.89 11.51
CA VAL A 148 -15.85 6.40 10.73
C VAL A 148 -14.75 5.90 11.66
N SER A 149 -14.31 4.67 11.40
CA SER A 149 -13.19 4.02 12.06
C SER A 149 -12.34 3.25 11.06
N VAL A 150 -11.28 2.58 11.57
CA VAL A 150 -10.48 1.63 10.79
C VAL A 150 -11.30 0.51 10.14
N VAL A 151 -12.49 0.19 10.69
CA VAL A 151 -13.41 -0.78 10.08
C VAL A 151 -13.93 -0.28 8.73
N ASN A 152 -14.28 1.00 8.64
CA ASN A 152 -14.81 1.62 7.43
C ASN A 152 -13.71 1.83 6.38
N THR A 153 -12.55 2.34 6.79
CA THR A 153 -11.45 2.66 5.87
C THR A 153 -10.86 1.38 5.26
N THR A 154 -10.77 0.29 6.03
CA THR A 154 -10.36 -1.02 5.49
C THR A 154 -11.45 -1.70 4.63
N ALA A 155 -12.74 -1.46 4.91
CA ALA A 155 -13.83 -1.95 4.05
C ALA A 155 -13.81 -1.27 2.68
N CYS A 156 -13.57 0.04 2.67
CA CYS A 156 -13.49 0.86 1.46
C CYS A 156 -12.49 0.32 0.42
N VAL A 157 -11.42 -0.36 0.86
CA VAL A 157 -10.46 -0.97 -0.08
C VAL A 157 -11.09 -2.06 -0.95
N LEU A 158 -11.99 -2.86 -0.39
CA LEU A 158 -12.73 -3.85 -1.18
C LEU A 158 -13.76 -3.19 -2.10
N ASP A 159 -14.33 -2.05 -1.72
CA ASP A 159 -15.31 -1.33 -2.54
C ASP A 159 -14.68 -0.82 -3.85
N TRP A 160 -13.46 -0.29 -3.82
CA TRP A 160 -12.80 0.15 -5.06
C TRP A 160 -12.13 -1.01 -5.81
N MET A 161 -11.65 -2.04 -5.10
CA MET A 161 -11.24 -3.29 -5.75
C MET A 161 -12.40 -3.89 -6.55
N LYS A 162 -13.63 -3.78 -6.05
CA LYS A 162 -14.84 -4.16 -6.77
C LYS A 162 -15.01 -3.40 -8.08
N VAL A 163 -14.76 -2.08 -8.10
CA VAL A 163 -14.84 -1.28 -9.34
C VAL A 163 -13.91 -1.84 -10.42
N LEU A 164 -12.67 -2.18 -10.05
CA LEU A 164 -11.71 -2.76 -10.99
C LEU A 164 -12.06 -4.20 -11.39
N TYR A 165 -12.56 -4.99 -10.44
CA TYR A 165 -13.00 -6.36 -10.69
C TYR A 165 -14.19 -6.41 -11.67
N ASP A 166 -15.14 -5.50 -11.53
CA ASP A 166 -16.30 -5.39 -12.42
C ASP A 166 -15.88 -5.00 -13.86
N GLN A 167 -14.69 -4.42 -14.03
CA GLN A 167 -14.05 -4.13 -15.32
C GLN A 167 -13.18 -5.28 -15.85
N GLY A 168 -13.21 -6.46 -15.22
CA GLY A 168 -12.51 -7.66 -15.70
C GLY A 168 -11.15 -7.91 -15.06
N MET A 169 -10.66 -7.02 -14.19
CA MET A 169 -9.39 -7.26 -13.48
C MET A 169 -9.52 -8.43 -12.50
N ARG A 170 -8.52 -9.31 -12.46
CA ARG A 170 -8.54 -10.50 -11.58
C ARG A 170 -7.34 -10.64 -10.67
N ASN A 171 -6.25 -9.92 -10.89
CA ASN A 171 -5.06 -10.04 -10.03
C ASN A 171 -4.89 -8.75 -9.23
N PHE A 172 -4.92 -8.89 -7.91
CA PHE A 172 -4.81 -7.78 -6.99
C PHE A 172 -3.69 -8.03 -5.99
N LEU A 173 -2.90 -7.00 -5.70
CA LEU A 173 -1.89 -7.01 -4.66
C LEU A 173 -2.17 -5.86 -3.69
N LEU A 174 -2.67 -6.21 -2.52
CA LEU A 174 -2.90 -5.29 -1.42
C LEU A 174 -1.63 -5.20 -0.57
N GLN A 175 -1.26 -4.00 -0.15
CA GLN A 175 -0.19 -3.77 0.82
C GLN A 175 -0.82 -3.25 2.12
N ASN A 176 -0.48 -3.87 3.25
CA ASN A 176 -0.92 -3.40 4.56
C ASN A 176 -0.13 -2.14 4.99
N MET A 177 -0.55 -1.46 6.05
CA MET A 177 0.15 -0.26 6.54
C MET A 177 1.48 -0.64 7.17
N ILE A 178 2.50 0.22 6.98
CA ILE A 178 3.78 0.12 7.69
C ILE A 178 3.58 0.39 9.20
N PRO A 179 4.52 0.02 10.10
CA PRO A 179 4.45 0.38 11.51
C PRO A 179 4.65 1.89 11.70
N LEU A 180 3.61 2.69 11.45
CA LEU A 180 3.67 4.16 11.45
C LEU A 180 4.18 4.72 12.78
N TYR A 181 3.88 4.07 13.90
CA TYR A 181 4.40 4.40 15.24
C TYR A 181 5.93 4.25 15.38
N ARG A 182 6.62 3.75 14.36
CA ARG A 182 8.09 3.73 14.27
C ARG A 182 8.66 4.80 13.33
N ALA A 183 7.82 5.43 12.51
CA ALA A 183 8.22 6.57 11.69
C ALA A 183 8.51 7.78 12.61
N PRO A 184 9.51 8.62 12.29
CA PRO A 184 9.84 9.78 13.11
C PRO A 184 8.61 10.65 13.45
N PHE A 185 7.64 10.73 12.53
CA PHE A 185 6.42 11.52 12.70
C PHE A 185 5.52 11.07 13.87
N TYR A 186 5.40 9.75 14.11
CA TYR A 186 4.50 9.19 15.13
C TYR A 186 5.23 8.40 16.22
N SER A 187 6.56 8.33 16.17
CA SER A 187 7.34 7.63 17.20
C SER A 187 7.23 8.32 18.56
N PRO A 188 7.44 7.63 19.69
CA PRO A 188 7.44 8.26 21.01
C PRO A 188 8.51 9.35 21.16
N ASP A 189 9.59 9.23 20.38
CA ASP A 189 10.72 10.16 20.28
C ASP A 189 10.52 11.21 19.17
N GLY A 190 9.30 11.31 18.62
CA GLY A 190 8.96 12.26 17.56
C GLY A 190 9.07 13.72 17.99
N TYR A 191 9.06 14.61 17.01
CA TYR A 191 9.28 16.04 17.20
C TYR A 191 8.31 16.89 16.37
N ASN A 192 8.10 18.14 16.81
CA ASN A 192 7.36 19.14 16.04
C ASN A 192 8.05 19.34 14.69
N ASN A 193 7.28 19.24 13.61
CA ASN A 193 7.78 19.22 12.25
C ASN A 193 6.86 20.02 11.31
N LYS A 194 7.18 20.03 10.01
CA LYS A 194 6.44 20.78 8.99
C LYS A 194 4.94 20.42 8.88
N TYR A 195 4.54 19.22 9.30
CA TYR A 195 3.15 18.78 9.29
C TYR A 195 2.41 19.13 10.57
N TRP A 196 3.11 19.16 11.70
CA TRP A 196 2.51 19.44 13.00
C TRP A 196 3.49 20.14 13.94
N ASN A 197 3.11 21.33 14.39
CA ASN A 197 3.93 22.20 15.25
C ASN A 197 3.23 22.61 16.55
N VAL A 198 2.19 21.88 16.95
CA VAL A 198 1.40 22.15 18.15
C VAL A 198 1.77 21.17 19.27
N PRO A 199 1.85 21.59 20.54
CA PRO A 199 2.12 20.67 21.64
C PRO A 199 1.08 19.53 21.71
N HIS A 200 1.56 18.30 21.87
CA HIS A 200 0.73 17.11 22.02
C HIS A 200 1.50 16.03 22.77
N ASN A 201 0.78 15.02 23.27
CA ASN A 201 1.39 13.89 23.94
C ASN A 201 1.88 12.87 22.90
N GLN A 202 3.16 12.98 22.53
CA GLN A 202 3.79 12.14 21.52
C GLN A 202 3.69 10.63 21.87
N THR A 203 3.81 10.27 23.15
CA THR A 203 3.70 8.87 23.59
C THR A 203 2.27 8.33 23.40
N GLU A 204 1.27 9.09 23.82
CA GLU A 204 -0.14 8.71 23.65
C GLU A 204 -0.52 8.52 22.18
N TRP A 205 -0.07 9.43 21.32
CA TRP A 205 -0.31 9.30 19.88
C TRP A 205 0.42 8.13 19.25
N SER A 206 1.65 7.87 19.68
CA SER A 206 2.39 6.70 19.22
C SER A 206 1.64 5.41 19.57
N ILE A 207 1.10 5.31 20.78
CA ILE A 207 0.26 4.19 21.23
C ILE A 207 -1.01 4.09 20.38
N LEU A 208 -1.74 5.20 20.21
CA LEU A 208 -2.98 5.20 19.42
C LEU A 208 -2.73 4.84 17.95
N MET A 209 -1.64 5.34 17.37
CA MET A 209 -1.21 4.98 16.01
C MET A 209 -0.86 3.48 15.92
N ALA A 210 -0.20 2.92 16.93
CA ALA A 210 0.09 1.49 16.98
C ALA A 210 -1.19 0.64 17.02
N GLU A 211 -2.19 1.05 17.79
CA GLU A 211 -3.50 0.37 17.85
C GLU A 211 -4.24 0.47 16.51
N MET A 212 -4.32 1.66 15.91
CA MET A 212 -5.00 1.85 14.62
C MET A 212 -4.33 1.07 13.49
N VAL A 213 -3.00 1.10 13.41
CA VAL A 213 -2.25 0.35 12.38
C VAL A 213 -2.43 -1.15 12.55
N GLN A 214 -2.25 -1.68 13.75
CA GLN A 214 -2.37 -3.12 14.00
C GLN A 214 -3.79 -3.62 13.78
N ALA A 215 -4.80 -2.90 14.28
CA ALA A 215 -6.20 -3.24 14.04
C ALA A 215 -6.56 -3.21 12.55
N SER A 216 -6.12 -2.20 11.82
CA SER A 216 -6.35 -2.12 10.36
C SER A 216 -5.65 -3.23 9.60
N ASN A 217 -4.41 -3.57 9.97
CA ASN A 217 -3.65 -4.63 9.32
C ASN A 217 -4.26 -6.01 9.56
N GLU A 218 -4.75 -6.28 10.78
CA GLU A 218 -5.51 -7.49 11.07
C GLU A 218 -6.83 -7.53 10.29
N LEU A 219 -7.55 -6.40 10.19
CA LEU A 219 -8.73 -6.30 9.35
C LEU A 219 -8.41 -6.55 7.87
N TYR A 220 -7.31 -6.03 7.33
CA TYR A 220 -6.85 -6.35 5.98
C TYR A 220 -6.57 -7.85 5.82
N ALA A 221 -5.87 -8.48 6.77
CA ALA A 221 -5.57 -9.90 6.74
C ALA A 221 -6.85 -10.75 6.71
N LEU A 222 -7.79 -10.47 7.62
CA LEU A 222 -9.07 -11.18 7.71
C LEU A 222 -9.94 -10.95 6.46
N ARG A 223 -10.05 -9.69 6.00
CA ARG A 223 -10.80 -9.33 4.78
C ARG A 223 -10.23 -10.03 3.56
N THR A 224 -8.92 -9.98 3.37
CA THR A 224 -8.23 -10.57 2.20
C THR A 224 -8.33 -12.10 2.21
N LYS A 225 -8.22 -12.73 3.39
CA LYS A 225 -8.25 -14.18 3.52
C LYS A 225 -9.65 -14.78 3.46
N TYR A 226 -10.64 -14.16 4.12
CA TYR A 226 -11.95 -14.78 4.35
C TYR A 226 -13.10 -14.12 3.62
N ILE A 227 -13.01 -12.83 3.30
CA ILE A 227 -14.10 -12.09 2.65
C ILE A 227 -13.87 -12.00 1.15
N ALA A 228 -12.69 -11.51 0.75
CA ALA A 228 -12.37 -11.21 -0.63
C ALA A 228 -12.53 -12.42 -1.59
N PRO A 229 -12.13 -13.66 -1.24
CA PRO A 229 -12.29 -14.80 -2.16
C PRO A 229 -13.76 -15.10 -2.52
N SER A 230 -14.70 -14.83 -1.60
CA SER A 230 -16.13 -14.99 -1.84
C SER A 230 -16.74 -13.81 -2.61
N GLN A 231 -16.22 -12.60 -2.40
CA GLN A 231 -16.70 -11.38 -3.08
C GLN A 231 -16.19 -11.25 -4.51
N PHE A 232 -15.02 -11.83 -4.80
CA PHE A 232 -14.32 -11.70 -6.08
C PHE A 232 -13.99 -13.09 -6.66
N PRO A 233 -15.00 -13.89 -7.03
CA PRO A 233 -14.79 -15.24 -7.54
C PRO A 233 -13.90 -15.21 -8.79
N GLY A 234 -12.94 -16.14 -8.87
CA GLY A 234 -11.98 -16.18 -9.99
C GLY A 234 -10.87 -15.12 -9.91
N ALA A 235 -10.91 -14.19 -8.95
CA ALA A 235 -9.78 -13.31 -8.68
C ALA A 235 -8.72 -14.01 -7.82
N ARG A 236 -7.48 -13.55 -7.98
CA ARG A 236 -6.32 -13.90 -7.16
C ARG A 236 -5.83 -12.66 -6.43
N ILE A 237 -5.75 -12.75 -5.11
CA ILE A 237 -5.56 -11.59 -4.25
C ILE A 237 -4.38 -11.85 -3.31
N GLY A 238 -3.36 -11.02 -3.41
CA GLY A 238 -2.19 -11.05 -2.55
C GLY A 238 -2.31 -10.01 -1.45
N LEU A 239 -1.92 -10.38 -0.23
CA LEU A 239 -1.60 -9.44 0.82
C LEU A 239 -0.09 -9.41 1.00
N PHE A 240 0.53 -8.33 0.57
CA PHE A 240 1.93 -8.04 0.83
C PHE A 240 2.09 -7.39 2.21
N ASP A 241 2.97 -7.97 3.02
CA ASP A 241 3.21 -7.60 4.40
C ASP A 241 4.26 -6.50 4.52
N SER A 242 3.89 -5.29 4.09
CA SER A 242 4.70 -4.08 4.29
C SER A 242 4.96 -3.82 5.77
N PHE A 243 4.02 -4.16 6.66
CA PHE A 243 4.22 -4.07 8.12
C PHE A 243 5.40 -4.94 8.59
N GLY A 244 5.40 -6.21 8.20
CA GLY A 244 6.48 -7.16 8.52
C GLY A 244 7.81 -6.75 7.89
N LEU A 245 7.81 -6.33 6.63
CA LEU A 245 9.02 -5.87 5.93
C LEU A 245 9.66 -4.68 6.65
N PHE A 246 8.90 -3.64 6.96
CA PHE A 246 9.43 -2.45 7.65
C PHE A 246 9.89 -2.77 9.08
N ASN A 247 9.22 -3.67 9.79
CA ASN A 247 9.69 -4.13 11.09
C ASN A 247 11.02 -4.91 10.97
N ASP A 248 11.21 -5.75 9.95
CA ASP A 248 12.49 -6.44 9.72
C ASP A 248 13.60 -5.46 9.34
N ILE A 249 13.31 -4.45 8.51
CA ILE A 249 14.29 -3.37 8.22
C ILE A 249 14.67 -2.62 9.49
N TYR A 250 13.68 -2.24 10.31
CA TYR A 250 13.94 -1.51 11.55
C TYR A 250 14.78 -2.31 12.55
N ASN A 251 14.48 -3.61 12.70
CA ASN A 251 15.14 -4.46 13.70
C ASN A 251 16.46 -5.06 13.19
N ASN A 252 16.63 -5.20 11.87
CA ASN A 252 17.79 -5.81 11.22
C ASN A 252 18.30 -4.98 10.04
N PRO A 253 18.63 -3.68 10.22
CA PRO A 253 18.89 -2.77 9.11
C PRO A 253 20.08 -3.18 8.23
N TRP A 254 21.06 -3.89 8.79
CA TRP A 254 22.23 -4.38 8.05
C TRP A 254 21.92 -5.35 6.91
N LYS A 255 20.70 -5.92 6.87
CA LYS A 255 20.26 -6.77 5.77
C LYS A 255 19.78 -5.97 4.55
N TYR A 256 19.42 -4.69 4.74
CA TYR A 256 18.61 -3.93 3.79
C TYR A 256 19.20 -2.55 3.43
N LEU A 257 19.87 -1.91 4.38
CA LEU A 257 20.45 -0.58 4.25
C LEU A 257 21.96 -0.68 3.95
N VAL A 258 22.53 0.37 3.37
CA VAL A 258 23.94 0.41 2.93
C VAL A 258 24.72 1.38 3.80
N GLY A 259 25.77 0.89 4.46
CA GLY A 259 26.64 1.69 5.32
C GLY A 259 27.23 0.85 6.45
N PRO A 260 28.23 1.37 7.19
CA PRO A 260 28.66 0.77 8.45
C PRO A 260 27.73 1.11 9.62
N ASP A 261 27.06 2.27 9.56
CA ASP A 261 26.13 2.78 10.57
C ASP A 261 24.75 2.95 9.94
N TYR A 262 23.69 2.45 10.58
CA TYR A 262 22.34 2.48 10.05
C TYR A 262 21.42 3.37 10.89
N ASN A 263 20.58 4.16 10.24
CA ASN A 263 19.62 5.02 10.92
C ASN A 263 18.17 4.66 10.58
N VAL A 264 17.45 4.15 11.58
CA VAL A 264 16.04 3.75 11.45
C VAL A 264 15.08 4.65 12.24
N LYS A 265 15.62 5.62 12.98
CA LYS A 265 14.87 6.47 13.92
C LYS A 265 14.78 7.94 13.49
N ASP A 266 15.76 8.41 12.73
CA ASP A 266 15.80 9.76 12.17
C ASP A 266 15.66 9.71 10.65
N ALA A 267 15.57 10.89 10.04
CA ALA A 267 15.35 11.08 8.61
C ALA A 267 16.54 11.75 7.93
N ILE A 268 16.66 11.52 6.62
CA ILE A 268 17.65 12.18 5.77
C ILE A 268 17.41 13.69 5.72
N ASN A 269 16.17 14.10 5.50
CA ASN A 269 15.70 15.48 5.41
C ASN A 269 14.74 15.77 6.56
N ALA A 270 15.30 15.98 7.75
CA ALA A 270 14.55 16.23 8.98
C ALA A 270 14.22 17.72 9.13
N CYS A 271 12.94 18.07 9.15
CA CYS A 271 12.43 19.44 9.30
C CYS A 271 11.76 19.60 10.66
N ARG A 272 12.41 20.33 11.57
CA ARG A 272 12.00 20.44 12.98
C ARG A 272 11.67 21.88 13.35
N TYR A 273 10.67 22.07 14.20
CA TYR A 273 10.52 23.29 14.98
C TYR A 273 11.26 23.09 16.31
N PRO A 274 12.41 23.77 16.54
CA PRO A 274 13.12 23.69 17.81
C PRO A 274 12.23 24.10 18.99
N GLU A 275 12.53 23.59 20.18
CA GLU A 275 11.80 23.96 21.39
C GLU A 275 11.82 25.48 21.60
N GLY A 276 10.62 26.06 21.79
CA GLY A 276 10.46 27.50 21.96
C GLY A 276 10.60 28.34 20.68
N SER A 277 10.77 27.72 19.51
CA SER A 277 10.89 28.41 18.22
C SER A 277 9.67 28.18 17.33
N SER A 278 9.27 29.22 16.60
CA SER A 278 8.30 29.14 15.49
C SER A 278 8.98 29.04 14.12
N GLU A 279 10.31 28.97 14.08
CA GLU A 279 11.08 28.80 12.86
C GLU A 279 11.27 27.31 12.54
N LEU A 280 10.96 26.91 11.31
CA LEU A 280 11.20 25.56 10.83
C LEU A 280 12.64 25.43 10.35
N ILE A 281 13.40 24.54 10.96
CA ILE A 281 14.80 24.24 10.58
C ILE A 281 14.84 22.86 9.93
N CYS A 282 15.24 22.82 8.66
CA CYS A 282 15.46 21.58 7.93
C CYS A 282 16.96 21.25 7.85
N VAL A 283 17.31 20.04 8.27
CA VAL A 283 18.66 19.49 8.18
C VAL A 283 18.64 18.34 7.20
N ASN A 284 19.50 18.42 6.18
CA ASN A 284 19.70 17.35 5.21
C ASN A 284 21.02 16.65 5.49
N GLN A 285 20.98 15.32 5.57
CA GLN A 285 22.18 14.48 5.68
C GLN A 285 22.95 14.50 4.36
N PRO A 286 24.27 14.30 4.38
CA PRO A 286 25.04 14.35 3.16
C PRO A 286 24.74 13.11 2.27
N PRO A 287 24.78 13.22 0.93
CA PRO A 287 24.33 12.17 0.01
C PRO A 287 24.97 10.80 0.24
N GLU A 288 26.23 10.75 0.67
CA GLU A 288 26.98 9.52 0.92
C GLU A 288 26.41 8.62 2.03
N VAL A 289 25.52 9.15 2.89
CA VAL A 289 24.88 8.36 3.95
C VAL A 289 23.41 8.06 3.65
N HIS A 290 22.81 8.57 2.57
CA HIS A 290 21.36 8.44 2.33
C HIS A 290 20.89 6.98 2.32
N ASP A 291 21.67 6.08 1.71
CA ASP A 291 21.32 4.65 1.65
C ASP A 291 21.44 3.92 3.00
N SER A 292 21.95 4.59 4.05
CA SER A 292 21.99 4.05 5.41
C SER A 292 20.73 4.35 6.23
N PHE A 293 19.79 5.11 5.68
CA PHE A 293 18.58 5.56 6.37
C PHE A 293 17.34 4.78 5.92
N LEU A 294 16.45 4.48 6.86
CA LEU A 294 15.12 3.95 6.58
C LEU A 294 14.19 5.04 6.02
N TRP A 295 14.30 6.27 6.54
CA TRP A 295 13.36 7.36 6.28
C TRP A 295 14.01 8.50 5.51
N TRP A 296 13.30 9.03 4.50
CA TRP A 296 13.68 10.25 3.82
C TRP A 296 13.31 11.48 4.64
N ASP A 297 12.04 11.60 5.05
CA ASP A 297 11.56 12.64 5.94
C ASP A 297 10.85 12.01 7.15
N GLU A 298 10.02 12.76 7.87
CA GLU A 298 9.37 12.26 9.07
C GLU A 298 8.46 11.03 8.86
N ILE A 299 8.00 10.75 7.65
CA ILE A 299 7.05 9.66 7.37
C ILE A 299 7.38 8.85 6.11
N HIS A 300 8.08 9.45 5.15
CA HIS A 300 8.32 8.85 3.85
C HIS A 300 9.53 7.91 3.88
N PRO A 301 9.43 6.69 3.29
CA PRO A 301 10.58 5.81 3.16
C PRO A 301 11.69 6.45 2.33
N SER A 302 12.96 6.19 2.67
CA SER A 302 14.11 6.61 1.89
C SER A 302 14.12 5.96 0.50
N GLU A 303 14.93 6.50 -0.42
CA GLU A 303 15.11 5.87 -1.73
C GLU A 303 15.63 4.44 -1.62
N GLN A 304 16.58 4.17 -0.71
CA GLN A 304 17.05 2.80 -0.44
C GLN A 304 15.93 1.89 0.07
N THR A 305 15.04 2.39 0.93
CA THR A 305 13.87 1.60 1.36
C THR A 305 12.91 1.33 0.20
N ASN A 306 12.71 2.29 -0.72
CA ASN A 306 11.93 2.08 -1.94
C ASN A 306 12.54 1.01 -2.85
N ARG A 307 13.88 0.94 -2.96
CA ARG A 307 14.58 -0.16 -3.65
C ARG A 307 14.30 -1.51 -3.01
N VAL A 308 14.34 -1.59 -1.68
CA VAL A 308 14.04 -2.82 -0.92
C VAL A 308 12.59 -3.27 -1.14
N ILE A 309 11.63 -2.34 -1.08
CA ILE A 309 10.21 -2.62 -1.38
C ILE A 309 10.06 -3.19 -2.79
N ALA A 310 10.66 -2.55 -3.80
CA ALA A 310 10.59 -3.00 -5.18
C ALA A 310 11.18 -4.40 -5.39
N HIS A 311 12.31 -4.70 -4.75
CA HIS A 311 12.92 -6.04 -4.79
C HIS A 311 11.98 -7.11 -4.22
N HIS A 312 11.38 -6.85 -3.05
CA HIS A 312 10.46 -7.80 -2.43
C HIS A 312 9.11 -7.90 -3.16
N LEU A 313 8.62 -6.83 -3.78
CA LEU A 313 7.43 -6.88 -4.62
C LEU A 313 7.67 -7.68 -5.89
N LEU A 314 8.81 -7.51 -6.55
CA LEU A 314 9.19 -8.38 -7.68
C LEU A 314 9.30 -9.85 -7.26
N ALA A 315 9.89 -10.12 -6.10
CA ALA A 315 9.92 -11.47 -5.55
C ALA A 315 8.50 -12.00 -5.26
N ALA A 316 7.57 -11.15 -4.81
CA ALA A 316 6.18 -11.51 -4.55
C ALA A 316 5.45 -11.85 -5.85
N LEU A 317 5.61 -11.02 -6.89
CA LEU A 317 5.11 -11.30 -8.23
C LEU A 317 5.71 -12.60 -8.79
N ARG A 318 6.95 -12.95 -8.46
CA ARG A 318 7.57 -14.23 -8.86
C ARG A 318 7.21 -15.41 -7.95
N GLY A 319 6.45 -15.20 -6.87
CA GLY A 319 6.04 -16.24 -5.93
C GLY A 319 7.15 -16.73 -5.01
N THR A 320 8.15 -15.87 -4.76
CA THR A 320 9.36 -16.18 -3.98
C THR A 320 9.55 -15.28 -2.76
N SER A 321 8.72 -14.23 -2.59
CA SER A 321 8.81 -13.35 -1.43
C SER A 321 8.24 -14.01 -0.18
N PRO A 322 8.92 -13.90 0.98
CA PRO A 322 8.37 -14.31 2.27
C PRO A 322 7.31 -13.33 2.80
N PHE A 323 7.19 -12.13 2.21
CA PHE A 323 6.29 -11.06 2.64
C PHE A 323 4.98 -11.04 1.85
N VAL A 324 4.52 -12.15 1.28
CA VAL A 324 3.23 -12.17 0.58
C VAL A 324 2.46 -13.46 0.87
N SER A 325 1.17 -13.30 1.12
CA SER A 325 0.21 -14.41 1.17
C SER A 325 -0.82 -14.26 0.06
N TRP A 326 -1.07 -15.32 -0.71
CA TRP A 326 -2.00 -15.32 -1.84
C TRP A 326 -3.27 -16.11 -1.51
N TYR A 327 -4.41 -15.58 -1.92
CA TYR A 327 -5.74 -16.14 -1.70
C TYR A 327 -6.57 -16.09 -2.99
N GLY A 328 -7.69 -16.82 -3.02
CA GLY A 328 -8.56 -16.88 -4.20
C GLY A 328 -8.10 -17.91 -5.24
N SER A 329 -8.53 -17.71 -6.49
CA SER A 329 -8.29 -18.68 -7.56
C SER A 329 -6.85 -18.67 -8.05
N VAL A 330 -6.29 -19.85 -8.37
CA VAL A 330 -5.02 -19.99 -9.09
C VAL A 330 -5.23 -19.94 -10.61
N TYR A 331 -6.46 -20.13 -11.06
CA TYR A 331 -6.86 -20.17 -12.46
C TYR A 331 -7.82 -19.02 -12.75
N ALA A 332 -7.39 -18.05 -13.56
CA ALA A 332 -8.31 -17.14 -14.22
C ALA A 332 -9.10 -17.97 -15.23
N SER A 333 -10.35 -18.30 -14.92
CA SER A 333 -11.29 -18.91 -15.87
C SER A 333 -11.80 -17.87 -16.85
#